data_AF-A0AA37T5W9-F1
#
_entry.id   AF-A0AA37T5W9-F1
#
_cell.length_a   1.000
_cell.length_b   1.000
_cell.length_c   1.000
_cell.angle_alpha   90.00
_cell.angle_beta   90.00
_cell.angle_gamma   90.00
#
_symmetry.space_group_name_H-M   'P 1'
#
loop_
_entity.id
_entity.type
_entity.pdbx_description
1 polymer ?
#
loop_
_entity_poly.entity_id
_entity_poly.type
_entity_poly.pdbx_seq_one_letter_code
_entity_poly.pdbx_strand_id
1 'polypeptide(L)'
;MRMLKSICVYTVMMCWGLLCSSPVLSTEEPDRSLYSRNEVALLAQCQVYANKKQLNPIIMAVVYRPNALLSSASSSSPSSSSSLSHFDYDSALRPEYCEFFTQEVLSNGEAAIRILYVQGDDPIAEKVLIGDFFTINPEFLQVDYRFGELRGARRQNASWQLLYSKVHFNSLLKNPSEFQTVFRSLLIDRNAVDKRTAEATSISKTVDVIDAGFNAWVKKMWSEWIAISASNVSNKNTSPLTMVMASPLHGKAIKLKGEVVSDCSGGVLCLKVGAANTFLSWFVDPIYLEYNKNSRQLLRYQGVVNLRDQEGETMSANIIYQYF
;
A
#
# COMPACT_ATOMS: atom_id res chain seq x y z
N MET A 1 2.18 17.82 30.76
CA MET A 1 3.46 18.30 30.18
C MET A 1 3.58 17.69 28.79
N ARG A 2 3.58 18.53 27.74
CA ARG A 2 3.53 18.15 26.32
C ARG A 2 4.84 17.51 25.87
N MET A 3 4.77 16.50 24.99
CA MET A 3 5.72 16.33 23.88
C MET A 3 5.02 15.66 22.70
N LEU A 4 4.64 16.49 21.73
CA LEU A 4 4.45 16.09 20.33
C LEU A 4 5.85 15.95 19.72
N LYS A 5 6.12 14.84 19.02
CA LYS A 5 7.27 14.71 18.11
C LYS A 5 6.78 14.34 16.72
N SER A 6 7.33 15.10 15.78
CA SER A 6 6.94 15.27 14.40
C SER A 6 7.09 14.04 13.51
N ILE A 7 6.13 13.87 12.60
CA ILE A 7 6.37 13.36 11.25
C ILE A 7 6.01 14.53 10.32
N CYS A 8 7.01 15.06 9.61
CA CYS A 8 6.79 15.99 8.52
C CYS A 8 6.42 15.18 7.27
N VAL A 9 5.13 15.07 7.00
CA VAL A 9 4.65 14.84 5.63
C VAL A 9 4.40 16.23 5.07
N TYR A 10 5.18 16.66 4.09
CA TYR A 10 4.81 17.80 3.25
C TYR A 10 3.67 17.33 2.33
N THR A 11 2.47 17.22 2.89
CA THR A 11 1.24 17.29 2.11
C THR A 11 1.01 18.76 1.88
N VAL A 12 1.18 19.24 0.64
CA VAL A 12 0.60 20.53 0.25
C VAL A 12 -0.90 20.34 0.28
N MET A 13 -1.49 20.63 1.42
CA MET A 13 -2.90 20.48 1.70
C MET A 13 -3.60 21.72 1.13
N MET A 14 -4.14 21.62 -0.08
CA MET A 14 -5.23 22.50 -0.51
C MET A 14 -6.49 22.08 0.23
N CYS A 15 -6.61 22.52 1.48
CA CYS A 15 -7.86 22.55 2.21
C CYS A 15 -7.76 23.65 3.26
N TRP A 16 -8.16 24.87 2.90
CA TRP A 16 -8.62 25.86 3.87
C TRP A 16 -9.76 26.67 3.26
N GLY A 17 -10.96 26.46 3.82
CA GLY A 17 -12.18 27.20 3.52
C GLY A 17 -13.28 26.33 2.88
N LEU A 18 -14.44 26.27 3.56
CA LEU A 18 -15.76 25.80 3.07
C LEU A 18 -16.16 24.34 3.32
N LEU A 19 -16.34 23.99 4.60
CA LEU A 19 -17.42 23.09 5.03
C LEU A 19 -18.15 23.68 6.24
N CYS A 20 -18.67 24.90 6.08
CA CYS A 20 -19.82 25.45 6.80
C CYS A 20 -20.17 26.80 6.13
N SER A 21 -21.36 26.89 5.55
CA SER A 21 -21.99 28.07 4.91
C SER A 21 -21.63 28.29 3.43
N SER A 22 -22.66 28.16 2.58
CA SER A 22 -22.93 28.70 1.23
C SER A 22 -21.79 28.98 0.22
N PRO A 23 -22.01 28.70 -1.09
CA PRO A 23 -20.98 28.84 -2.12
C PRO A 23 -20.71 30.31 -2.42
N VAL A 24 -19.61 30.83 -1.90
CA VAL A 24 -18.90 31.97 -2.49
C VAL A 24 -17.58 31.39 -2.99
N LEU A 25 -17.43 31.30 -4.32
CA LEU A 25 -16.14 30.99 -4.94
C LEU A 25 -15.15 32.09 -4.50
N SER A 26 -14.24 31.76 -3.59
CA SER A 26 -13.02 32.55 -3.41
C SER A 26 -12.11 32.26 -4.60
N THR A 27 -11.81 33.29 -5.38
CA THR A 27 -10.90 33.28 -6.52
C THR A 27 -9.49 33.73 -6.14
N GLU A 28 -9.14 33.73 -4.85
CA GLU A 28 -7.79 34.15 -4.45
C GLU A 28 -6.77 33.10 -4.90
N GLU A 29 -5.92 33.48 -5.86
CA GLU A 29 -4.79 32.66 -6.26
C GLU A 29 -3.87 32.43 -5.04
N PRO A 30 -3.39 31.20 -4.81
CA PRO A 30 -2.43 30.94 -3.74
C PRO A 30 -1.18 31.80 -3.92
N ASP A 31 -0.63 32.31 -2.81
CA ASP A 31 0.58 33.13 -2.81
C ASP A 31 1.75 32.35 -3.44
N ARG A 32 2.06 32.71 -4.69
CA ARG A 32 3.11 32.07 -5.50
C ARG A 32 4.51 32.25 -4.91
N SER A 33 4.69 33.17 -3.96
CA SER A 33 6.00 33.42 -3.33
C SER A 33 6.45 32.31 -2.37
N LEU A 34 5.52 31.44 -1.96
CA LEU A 34 5.78 30.33 -1.03
C LEU A 34 6.27 29.05 -1.72
N TYR A 35 6.26 29.02 -3.07
CA TYR A 35 6.55 27.82 -3.84
C TYR A 35 7.83 27.97 -4.64
N SER A 36 8.61 26.89 -4.73
CA SER A 36 9.72 26.83 -5.66
C SER A 36 9.21 26.95 -7.11
N ARG A 37 10.07 27.42 -8.02
CA ARG A 37 9.72 27.46 -9.46
C ARG A 37 9.33 26.08 -10.00
N ASN A 38 9.91 25.03 -9.42
CA ASN A 38 9.67 23.64 -9.80
C ASN A 38 8.28 23.15 -9.33
N GLU A 39 7.83 23.56 -8.14
CA GLU A 39 6.48 23.25 -7.65
C GLU A 39 5.40 23.88 -8.53
N VAL A 40 5.59 25.15 -8.92
CA VAL A 40 4.63 25.86 -9.78
C VAL A 40 4.54 25.23 -11.18
N ALA A 41 5.68 24.89 -11.79
CA ALA A 41 5.70 24.26 -13.12
C ALA A 41 4.99 22.90 -13.13
N LEU A 42 5.10 22.15 -12.03
CA LEU A 42 4.53 20.83 -11.91
C LEU A 42 3.03 20.85 -11.58
N LEU A 43 2.59 21.76 -10.70
CA LEU A 43 1.16 22.02 -10.52
C LEU A 43 0.51 22.41 -11.84
N ALA A 44 1.19 23.23 -12.66
CA ALA A 44 0.72 23.57 -13.99
C ALA A 44 0.62 22.32 -14.90
N GLN A 45 1.59 21.40 -14.85
CA GLN A 45 1.52 20.14 -15.59
C GLN A 45 0.34 19.27 -15.15
N CYS A 46 0.12 19.10 -13.84
CA CYS A 46 -1.02 18.35 -13.32
C CYS A 46 -2.35 19.02 -13.72
N GLN A 47 -2.42 20.36 -13.71
CA GLN A 47 -3.60 21.10 -14.16
C GLN A 47 -3.86 20.94 -15.65
N VAL A 48 -2.81 20.95 -16.49
CA VAL A 48 -2.93 20.69 -17.93
C VAL A 48 -3.51 19.29 -18.16
N TYR A 49 -3.04 18.29 -17.42
CA TYR A 49 -3.59 16.94 -17.48
C TYR A 49 -5.07 16.92 -17.07
N ALA A 50 -5.42 17.53 -15.93
CA ALA A 50 -6.80 17.60 -15.45
C ALA A 50 -7.73 18.23 -16.50
N ASN A 51 -7.33 19.37 -17.07
CA ASN A 51 -8.10 20.07 -18.11
C ASN A 51 -8.26 19.21 -19.37
N LYS A 52 -7.15 18.61 -19.85
CA LYS A 52 -7.14 17.73 -21.03
C LYS A 52 -8.06 16.53 -20.86
N LYS A 53 -8.17 15.99 -19.64
CA LYS A 53 -9.02 14.85 -19.30
C LYS A 53 -10.40 15.24 -18.76
N GLN A 54 -10.71 16.54 -18.70
CA GLN A 54 -11.95 17.09 -18.13
C GLN A 54 -12.22 16.57 -16.72
N LEU A 55 -11.16 16.41 -15.93
CA LEU A 55 -11.27 16.05 -14.52
C LEU A 55 -11.71 17.29 -13.74
N ASN A 56 -12.67 17.10 -12.83
CA ASN A 56 -13.08 18.11 -11.86
C ASN A 56 -12.63 17.65 -10.46
N PRO A 57 -11.31 17.68 -10.16
CA PRO A 57 -10.81 17.21 -8.88
C PRO A 57 -11.27 18.14 -7.75
N ILE A 58 -11.70 17.54 -6.64
CA ILE A 58 -11.90 18.26 -5.37
C ILE A 58 -10.55 18.57 -4.71
N ILE A 59 -9.55 17.71 -4.92
CA ILE A 59 -8.18 17.89 -4.43
C ILE A 59 -7.21 17.46 -5.52
N MET A 60 -6.15 18.24 -5.71
CA MET A 60 -5.01 17.87 -6.53
C MET A 60 -3.76 17.87 -5.64
N ALA A 61 -3.02 16.77 -5.64
CA ALA A 61 -1.77 16.66 -4.92
C ALA A 61 -0.63 16.31 -5.87
N VAL A 62 0.57 16.71 -5.47
CA VAL A 62 1.80 16.51 -6.24
C VAL A 62 2.80 15.80 -5.35
N VAL A 63 3.31 14.66 -5.82
CA VAL A 63 4.21 13.81 -5.03
C VAL A 63 5.62 13.88 -5.57
N TYR A 64 6.58 14.09 -4.66
CA TYR A 64 8.00 14.24 -4.96
C TYR A 64 8.81 13.06 -4.46
N ARG A 65 9.81 12.67 -5.25
CA ARG A 65 10.86 11.75 -4.80
C ARG A 65 12.05 12.56 -4.26
N PRO A 66 12.52 12.29 -3.03
CA PRO A 66 13.79 12.85 -2.56
C PRO A 66 14.94 12.32 -3.42
N ASN A 67 15.83 13.19 -3.91
CA ASN A 67 17.05 12.72 -4.56
C ASN A 67 17.92 11.93 -3.56
N ALA A 68 18.24 10.68 -3.90
CA ALA A 68 19.04 9.77 -3.07
C ALA A 68 20.49 10.23 -2.81
N LEU A 69 20.94 11.29 -3.50
CA LEU A 69 22.32 11.79 -3.47
C LEU A 69 22.70 12.53 -2.18
N LEU A 70 21.78 12.79 -1.26
CA LEU A 70 22.08 13.40 0.04
C LEU A 70 22.61 12.42 1.11
N SER A 71 22.74 11.12 0.79
CA SER A 71 23.13 10.09 1.76
C SER A 71 24.60 9.68 1.74
N SER A 72 25.42 10.21 0.82
CA SER A 72 26.82 9.81 0.67
C SER A 72 27.85 10.86 1.10
N ALA A 73 27.47 11.82 1.96
CA ALA A 73 28.44 12.70 2.59
C ALA A 73 29.30 11.89 3.59
N SER A 74 30.36 11.30 3.06
CA SER A 74 31.40 10.61 3.82
C SER A 74 32.06 11.59 4.78
N SER A 75 32.35 11.08 5.98
CA SER A 75 32.93 11.77 7.12
C SER A 75 34.40 12.14 6.92
N SER A 76 34.74 12.92 5.89
CA SER A 76 36.05 13.56 5.79
C SER A 76 36.04 14.89 6.52
N SER A 77 36.89 15.01 7.54
CA SER A 77 37.06 16.19 8.39
C SER A 77 37.35 17.46 7.56
N PRO A 78 36.64 18.57 7.78
CA PRO A 78 36.87 19.79 7.01
C PRO A 78 38.05 20.58 7.59
N SER A 79 39.13 20.70 6.82
CA SER A 79 40.17 21.69 7.05
C SER A 79 39.89 22.96 6.24
N SER A 80 39.76 24.08 6.96
CA SER A 80 39.89 25.49 6.54
C SER A 80 39.02 26.04 5.40
N SER A 81 38.04 26.87 5.81
CA SER A 81 37.57 28.12 5.20
C SER A 81 37.49 28.18 3.66
N SER A 82 36.45 27.58 3.10
CA SER A 82 35.95 27.91 1.78
C SER A 82 34.48 28.36 1.88
N SER A 83 34.15 29.40 1.12
CA SER A 83 32.86 30.07 1.08
C SER A 83 31.71 29.09 0.89
N LEU A 84 30.72 29.14 1.79
CA LEU A 84 29.42 28.47 1.67
C LEU A 84 28.73 28.93 0.39
N SER A 85 28.91 28.18 -0.69
CA SER A 85 28.05 28.30 -1.87
C SER A 85 26.64 27.88 -1.46
N HIS A 86 25.67 28.70 -1.84
CA HIS A 86 24.26 28.47 -1.65
C HIS A 86 23.90 27.12 -2.31
N PHE A 87 23.66 26.08 -1.50
CA PHE A 87 23.21 24.80 -2.02
C PHE A 87 21.82 25.00 -2.61
N ASP A 88 21.73 24.87 -3.93
CA ASP A 88 20.49 25.00 -4.68
C ASP A 88 19.60 23.78 -4.43
N TYR A 89 18.88 23.83 -3.31
CA TYR A 89 17.98 22.79 -2.82
C TYR A 89 16.85 22.49 -3.81
N ASP A 90 16.53 23.44 -4.71
CA ASP A 90 15.47 23.32 -5.70
C ASP A 90 15.77 22.25 -6.77
N SER A 91 17.04 21.98 -7.07
CA SER A 91 17.43 20.94 -8.02
C SER A 91 17.24 19.51 -7.51
N ALA A 92 16.92 19.34 -6.22
CA ALA A 92 16.93 18.05 -5.53
C ALA A 92 15.58 17.30 -5.53
N LEU A 93 14.48 17.96 -5.89
CA LEU A 93 13.15 17.35 -5.87
C LEU A 93 12.68 17.09 -7.29
N ARG A 94 12.49 15.81 -7.62
CA ARG A 94 11.87 15.43 -8.89
C ARG A 94 10.41 15.03 -8.65
N PRO A 95 9.46 15.64 -9.39
CA PRO A 95 8.12 15.08 -9.50
C PRO A 95 8.16 13.59 -9.72
N GLU A 96 7.35 12.84 -8.99
CA GLU A 96 7.10 11.45 -9.33
C GLU A 96 5.75 11.29 -10.03
N TYR A 97 4.68 11.89 -9.49
CA TYR A 97 3.33 11.81 -10.05
C TYR A 97 2.36 12.86 -9.45
N CYS A 98 1.22 13.05 -10.11
CA CYS A 98 0.06 13.80 -9.65
C CYS A 98 -0.99 12.84 -9.07
N GLU A 99 -1.72 13.28 -8.05
CA GLU A 99 -2.92 12.61 -7.54
C GLU A 99 -4.14 13.50 -7.76
N PHE A 100 -5.19 12.97 -8.36
CA PHE A 100 -6.47 13.67 -8.57
C PHE A 100 -7.58 12.99 -7.78
N PHE A 101 -8.12 13.70 -6.81
CA PHE A 101 -9.23 13.23 -5.98
C PHE A 101 -10.53 13.76 -6.57
N THR A 102 -11.45 12.86 -6.89
CA THR A 102 -12.76 13.18 -7.48
C THR A 102 -13.84 12.49 -6.65
N GLN A 103 -14.94 13.19 -6.41
CA GLN A 103 -16.09 12.59 -5.76
C GLN A 103 -16.98 11.94 -6.81
N GLU A 104 -17.38 10.71 -6.55
CA GLU A 104 -18.31 9.95 -7.39
C GLU A 104 -19.48 9.43 -6.54
N VAL A 105 -20.61 9.22 -7.18
CA VAL A 105 -21.73 8.47 -6.60
C VAL A 105 -21.82 7.17 -7.37
N LEU A 106 -21.63 6.05 -6.67
CA LEU A 106 -21.75 4.72 -7.25
C LEU A 106 -23.20 4.47 -7.66
N SER A 107 -23.43 3.51 -8.56
CA SER A 107 -24.80 3.25 -9.06
C SER A 107 -25.78 2.78 -7.98
N ASN A 108 -25.28 2.27 -6.84
CA ASN A 108 -26.07 1.92 -5.66
C ASN A 108 -26.38 3.14 -4.75
N GLY A 109 -25.95 4.34 -5.13
CA GLY A 109 -26.12 5.58 -4.36
C GLY A 109 -25.04 5.84 -3.30
N GLU A 110 -24.08 4.94 -3.11
CA GLU A 110 -22.99 5.14 -2.15
C GLU A 110 -22.01 6.20 -2.65
N ALA A 111 -21.54 7.04 -1.73
CA ALA A 111 -20.48 7.99 -2.03
C ALA A 111 -19.14 7.26 -2.19
N ALA A 112 -18.36 7.69 -3.17
CA ALA A 112 -17.03 7.19 -3.47
C ALA A 112 -16.04 8.36 -3.63
N ILE A 113 -14.81 8.17 -3.18
CA ILE A 113 -13.69 9.04 -3.57
C ILE A 113 -12.81 8.25 -4.52
N ARG A 114 -12.70 8.73 -5.76
CA ARG A 114 -11.80 8.21 -6.77
C ARG A 114 -10.51 9.03 -6.77
N ILE A 115 -9.39 8.33 -6.68
CA ILE A 115 -8.03 8.86 -6.65
C ILE A 115 -7.31 8.33 -7.89
N LEU A 116 -6.95 9.22 -8.81
CA LEU A 116 -6.20 8.89 -10.01
C LEU A 116 -4.75 9.31 -9.86
N TYR A 117 -3.82 8.35 -9.98
CA TYR A 117 -2.38 8.59 -9.90
C TYR A 117 -1.82 8.68 -11.33
N VAL A 118 -1.16 9.78 -11.65
CA VAL A 118 -0.72 10.08 -13.03
C VAL A 118 0.74 10.48 -13.05
N GLN A 119 1.54 9.81 -13.88
CA GLN A 119 2.92 10.17 -14.13
C GLN A 119 3.06 10.71 -15.55
N GLY A 120 3.32 12.01 -15.68
CA GLY A 120 3.29 12.69 -16.97
C GLY A 120 1.87 12.72 -17.55
N ASP A 121 1.65 12.01 -18.66
CA ASP A 121 0.35 11.87 -19.34
C ASP A 121 -0.29 10.48 -19.10
N ASP A 122 0.39 9.60 -18.36
CA ASP A 122 0.00 8.21 -18.21
C ASP A 122 -0.59 7.95 -16.81
N PRO A 123 -1.81 7.40 -16.71
CA PRO A 123 -2.31 6.92 -15.44
C PRO A 123 -1.49 5.70 -15.00
N ILE A 124 -0.95 5.74 -13.79
CA ILE A 124 -0.12 4.66 -13.23
C ILE A 124 -0.85 3.82 -12.18
N ALA A 125 -1.86 4.40 -11.52
CA ALA A 125 -2.76 3.68 -10.64
C ALA A 125 -4.10 4.42 -10.52
N GLU A 126 -5.10 3.72 -10.03
CA GLU A 126 -6.40 4.27 -9.68
C GLU A 126 -6.90 3.61 -8.40
N LYS A 127 -7.40 4.40 -7.45
CA LYS A 127 -7.97 3.90 -6.20
C LYS A 127 -9.35 4.48 -5.99
N VAL A 128 -10.30 3.65 -5.62
CA VAL A 128 -11.62 4.07 -5.20
C VAL A 128 -11.80 3.70 -3.75
N LEU A 129 -12.14 4.69 -2.93
CA LEU A 129 -12.57 4.54 -1.55
C LEU A 129 -14.09 4.54 -1.54
N ILE A 130 -14.71 3.60 -0.84
CA ILE A 130 -16.16 3.46 -0.72
C ILE A 130 -16.54 3.52 0.75
N GLY A 131 -17.65 4.22 1.03
CA GLY A 131 -18.26 4.28 2.35
C GLY A 131 -18.04 5.62 3.04
N ASP A 132 -18.10 5.61 4.37
CA ASP A 132 -17.94 6.81 5.18
C ASP A 132 -16.46 7.21 5.29
N PHE A 133 -16.07 8.27 4.57
CA PHE A 133 -14.70 8.80 4.58
C PHE A 133 -14.27 9.41 5.92
N PHE A 134 -15.21 9.64 6.84
CA PHE A 134 -14.90 10.05 8.20
C PHE A 134 -14.58 8.86 9.11
N THR A 135 -14.84 7.63 8.65
CA THR A 135 -14.35 6.43 9.34
C THR A 135 -12.90 6.14 8.96
N ILE A 136 -12.15 5.60 9.91
CA ILE A 136 -10.70 5.36 9.79
C ILE A 136 -10.39 4.24 8.77
N ASN A 137 -11.39 3.45 8.38
CA ASN A 137 -11.20 2.24 7.58
C ASN A 137 -12.24 2.15 6.45
N PRO A 138 -12.12 2.94 5.37
CA PRO A 138 -12.99 2.81 4.20
C PRO A 138 -12.72 1.48 3.46
N GLU A 139 -13.74 0.94 2.81
CA GLU A 139 -13.52 -0.08 1.79
C GLU A 139 -12.74 0.55 0.64
N PHE A 140 -11.86 -0.20 -0.01
CA PHE A 140 -11.17 0.33 -1.18
C PHE A 140 -10.93 -0.73 -2.24
N LEU A 141 -10.81 -0.25 -3.46
CA LEU A 141 -10.32 -1.00 -4.60
C LEU A 141 -9.25 -0.16 -5.28
N GLN A 142 -8.11 -0.74 -5.57
CA GLN A 142 -6.97 -0.10 -6.21
C GLN A 142 -6.49 -0.95 -7.37
N VAL A 143 -6.21 -0.29 -8.47
CA VAL A 143 -5.57 -0.86 -9.64
C VAL A 143 -4.23 -0.19 -9.80
N ASP A 144 -3.18 -0.99 -9.94
CA ASP A 144 -1.86 -0.53 -10.32
C ASP A 144 -1.60 -0.94 -11.78
N TYR A 145 -1.61 0.05 -12.67
CA TYR A 145 -1.42 -0.16 -14.10
C TYR A 145 0.02 -0.56 -14.45
N ARG A 146 0.99 -0.24 -13.58
CA ARG A 146 2.42 -0.51 -13.82
C ARG A 146 2.73 -2.00 -13.69
N PHE A 147 2.15 -2.64 -12.68
CA PHE A 147 2.40 -4.04 -12.35
C PHE A 147 1.27 -4.97 -12.79
N GLY A 148 0.16 -4.37 -13.19
CA GLY A 148 -1.02 -5.10 -13.58
C GLY A 148 -1.71 -5.78 -12.40
N GLU A 149 -1.91 -5.03 -11.33
CA GLU A 149 -2.42 -5.57 -10.07
C GLU A 149 -3.74 -4.91 -9.69
N LEU A 150 -4.68 -5.72 -9.24
CA LEU A 150 -5.90 -5.31 -8.57
C LEU A 150 -5.77 -5.68 -7.10
N ARG A 151 -6.00 -4.70 -6.23
CA ARG A 151 -5.93 -4.84 -4.78
C ARG A 151 -7.19 -4.26 -4.20
N GLY A 152 -7.74 -4.82 -3.14
CA GLY A 152 -8.88 -4.23 -2.47
C GLY A 152 -8.97 -4.66 -1.03
N ALA A 153 -9.68 -3.88 -0.23
CA ALA A 153 -10.11 -4.27 1.10
C ALA A 153 -11.60 -3.98 1.19
N ARG A 154 -12.36 -4.99 1.60
CA ARG A 154 -13.80 -4.91 1.77
C ARG A 154 -14.18 -5.39 3.16
N ARG A 155 -15.20 -4.78 3.75
CA ARG A 155 -15.74 -5.23 5.03
C ARG A 155 -16.80 -6.28 4.75
N GLN A 156 -16.65 -7.43 5.39
CA GLN A 156 -17.65 -8.49 5.41
C GLN A 156 -17.98 -8.78 6.87
N ASN A 157 -19.15 -8.33 7.31
CA ASN A 157 -19.56 -8.36 8.73
C ASN A 157 -18.56 -7.60 9.63
N ALA A 158 -17.96 -8.29 10.61
CA ALA A 158 -16.94 -7.76 11.51
C ALA A 158 -15.51 -8.01 11.02
N SER A 159 -15.32 -8.52 9.80
CA SER A 159 -14.01 -8.90 9.26
C SER A 159 -13.66 -8.15 7.99
N TRP A 160 -12.37 -8.07 7.71
CA TRP A 160 -11.84 -7.52 6.46
C TRP A 160 -11.47 -8.65 5.51
N GLN A 161 -11.98 -8.55 4.28
CA GLN A 161 -11.56 -9.38 3.18
C GLN A 161 -10.61 -8.56 2.30
N LEU A 162 -9.40 -9.07 2.06
CA LEU A 162 -8.49 -8.46 1.11
C LEU A 162 -8.59 -9.17 -0.23
N LEU A 163 -8.81 -8.40 -1.27
CA LEU A 163 -8.76 -8.87 -2.64
C LEU A 163 -7.35 -8.61 -3.19
N TYR A 164 -6.76 -9.62 -3.81
CA TYR A 164 -5.58 -9.45 -4.64
C TYR A 164 -5.77 -10.27 -5.90
N SER A 165 -5.60 -9.65 -7.07
CA SER A 165 -5.54 -10.34 -8.34
C SER A 165 -4.48 -9.69 -9.22
N LYS A 166 -3.73 -10.52 -9.96
CA LYS A 166 -2.84 -10.03 -11.01
C LYS A 166 -3.60 -10.12 -12.32
N VAL A 167 -4.01 -8.98 -12.84
CA VAL A 167 -4.82 -8.93 -14.05
C VAL A 167 -3.85 -8.92 -15.23
N HIS A 168 -4.03 -9.81 -16.20
CA HIS A 168 -3.26 -9.74 -17.44
C HIS A 168 -3.79 -8.59 -18.31
N PHE A 169 -3.26 -7.40 -18.06
CA PHE A 169 -3.70 -6.13 -18.65
C PHE A 169 -3.47 -5.98 -20.16
N ASN A 170 -2.76 -6.90 -20.81
CA ASN A 170 -2.50 -6.82 -22.25
C ASN A 170 -3.77 -6.85 -23.13
N SER A 171 -4.91 -7.33 -22.62
CA SER A 171 -6.21 -7.24 -23.30
C SER A 171 -7.01 -5.99 -22.92
N LEU A 172 -6.97 -5.57 -21.64
CA LEU A 172 -7.80 -4.49 -21.09
C LEU A 172 -7.20 -3.08 -21.28
N LEU A 173 -5.89 -2.94 -21.46
CA LEU A 173 -5.24 -1.64 -21.70
C LEU A 173 -5.54 -1.04 -23.06
N LYS A 174 -6.06 -1.82 -24.03
CA LYS A 174 -6.45 -1.27 -25.33
C LYS A 174 -7.62 -0.29 -25.22
N ASN A 175 -8.39 -0.37 -24.14
CA ASN A 175 -9.51 0.54 -23.92
C ASN A 175 -9.69 0.87 -22.42
N PRO A 176 -9.08 1.96 -21.92
CA PRO A 176 -9.24 2.41 -20.54
C PRO A 176 -10.71 2.58 -20.09
N SER A 177 -11.63 2.86 -21.02
CA SER A 177 -13.06 2.98 -20.71
C SER A 177 -13.74 1.63 -20.42
N GLU A 178 -13.32 0.56 -21.10
CA GLU A 178 -13.79 -0.80 -20.84
C GLU A 178 -13.28 -1.28 -19.49
N PHE A 179 -12.03 -0.93 -19.17
CA PHE A 179 -11.46 -1.20 -17.85
C PHE A 179 -12.24 -0.50 -16.73
N GLN A 180 -12.54 0.79 -16.87
CA GLN A 180 -13.39 1.50 -15.91
C GLN A 180 -14.76 0.85 -15.75
N THR A 181 -15.33 0.30 -16.83
CA THR A 181 -16.61 -0.40 -16.78
C THR A 181 -16.51 -1.70 -15.97
N VAL A 182 -15.45 -2.50 -16.17
CA VAL A 182 -15.21 -3.72 -15.39
C VAL A 182 -14.89 -3.40 -13.93
N PHE A 183 -14.05 -2.41 -13.70
CA PHE A 183 -13.71 -1.96 -12.35
C PHE A 183 -14.94 -1.45 -11.61
N ARG A 184 -15.79 -0.63 -12.27
CA ARG A 184 -17.06 -0.18 -11.71
C ARG A 184 -18.03 -1.34 -11.48
N SER A 185 -18.07 -2.35 -12.35
CA SER A 185 -18.91 -3.52 -12.09
C SER A 185 -18.42 -4.33 -10.88
N LEU A 186 -17.11 -4.39 -10.61
CA LEU A 186 -16.56 -4.97 -9.37
C LEU A 186 -16.90 -4.14 -8.13
N LEU A 187 -17.02 -2.80 -8.26
CA LEU A 187 -17.46 -1.94 -7.16
C LEU A 187 -18.96 -2.07 -6.87
N ILE A 188 -19.78 -2.18 -7.92
CA ILE A 188 -21.24 -2.13 -7.85
C ILE A 188 -21.83 -3.50 -7.48
N ASP A 189 -21.36 -4.55 -8.14
CA ASP A 189 -21.91 -5.88 -7.93
C ASP A 189 -20.99 -6.66 -7.00
N ARG A 190 -21.29 -6.50 -5.71
CA ARG A 190 -20.69 -7.23 -4.59
C ARG A 190 -20.67 -8.75 -4.79
N ASN A 191 -21.57 -9.31 -5.62
CA ASN A 191 -21.64 -10.73 -5.96
C ASN A 191 -20.95 -11.06 -7.30
N ALA A 192 -20.83 -10.11 -8.23
CA ALA A 192 -20.09 -10.30 -9.48
C ALA A 192 -18.58 -10.36 -9.26
N VAL A 193 -18.05 -9.70 -8.23
CA VAL A 193 -16.67 -9.93 -7.79
C VAL A 193 -16.51 -11.42 -7.53
N ASP A 194 -17.32 -12.02 -6.65
CA ASP A 194 -17.21 -13.44 -6.31
C ASP A 194 -17.33 -14.36 -7.55
N LYS A 195 -18.21 -13.98 -8.50
CA LYS A 195 -18.48 -14.77 -9.71
C LYS A 195 -17.40 -14.67 -10.80
N ARG A 196 -16.90 -13.47 -11.11
CA ARG A 196 -15.86 -13.25 -12.14
C ARG A 196 -14.47 -13.61 -11.66
N THR A 197 -14.26 -13.39 -10.37
CA THR A 197 -13.07 -13.84 -9.70
C THR A 197 -12.97 -15.36 -9.89
N ALA A 198 -14.04 -16.15 -9.75
CA ALA A 198 -14.02 -17.59 -10.08
C ALA A 198 -13.65 -17.94 -11.56
N GLU A 199 -13.82 -17.04 -12.53
CA GLU A 199 -13.57 -17.28 -13.96
C GLU A 199 -12.20 -16.79 -14.45
N ALA A 200 -11.50 -15.91 -13.71
CA ALA A 200 -10.16 -15.41 -14.09
C ALA A 200 -9.03 -16.45 -13.88
N THR A 201 -9.38 -17.72 -13.71
CA THR A 201 -8.53 -18.81 -13.26
C THR A 201 -7.60 -19.36 -14.33
N SER A 202 -6.64 -18.56 -14.80
CA SER A 202 -5.43 -19.07 -15.45
C SER A 202 -4.43 -17.95 -15.73
N ILE A 203 -3.19 -18.14 -15.28
CA ILE A 203 -1.96 -17.43 -15.67
C ILE A 203 -1.62 -16.19 -14.81
N SER A 204 -0.85 -16.42 -13.72
CA SER A 204 0.47 -15.79 -13.51
C SER A 204 1.17 -16.36 -12.27
N LYS A 205 2.43 -16.79 -12.41
CA LYS A 205 3.20 -17.55 -11.40
C LYS A 205 3.99 -16.70 -10.39
N THR A 206 3.82 -15.39 -10.36
CA THR A 206 4.56 -14.53 -9.41
C THR A 206 3.69 -13.37 -8.94
N VAL A 207 3.08 -13.59 -7.79
CA VAL A 207 2.32 -12.61 -7.01
C VAL A 207 3.08 -12.34 -5.72
N ASP A 208 3.51 -11.10 -5.48
CA ASP A 208 4.05 -10.69 -4.18
C ASP A 208 2.97 -9.97 -3.37
N VAL A 209 2.54 -10.65 -2.32
CA VAL A 209 1.41 -10.27 -1.48
C VAL A 209 1.85 -9.23 -0.44
N ILE A 210 0.92 -8.35 -0.06
CA ILE A 210 1.08 -7.35 1.00
C ILE A 210 1.19 -8.06 2.36
N ASP A 211 2.38 -8.54 2.73
CA ASP A 211 2.57 -9.25 3.99
C ASP A 211 3.82 -8.81 4.75
N ALA A 212 4.07 -7.50 4.81
CA ALA A 212 5.24 -6.92 5.50
C ALA A 212 6.59 -7.53 5.07
N GLY A 213 6.65 -8.19 3.90
CA GLY A 213 7.84 -8.85 3.37
C GLY A 213 8.00 -10.32 3.80
N PHE A 214 7.04 -10.92 4.50
CA PHE A 214 7.08 -12.35 4.85
C PHE A 214 7.08 -13.24 3.61
N ASN A 215 6.33 -12.91 2.56
CA ASN A 215 6.13 -13.74 1.37
C ASN A 215 7.41 -13.84 0.56
N ALA A 216 8.11 -12.72 0.41
CA ALA A 216 9.43 -12.70 -0.20
C ALA A 216 10.40 -13.59 0.58
N TRP A 217 10.40 -13.51 1.92
CA TRP A 217 11.26 -14.34 2.76
C TRP A 217 10.89 -15.84 2.69
N VAL A 218 9.61 -16.19 2.80
CA VAL A 218 9.13 -17.57 2.75
C VAL A 218 9.44 -18.21 1.40
N LYS A 219 9.17 -17.50 0.30
CA LYS A 219 9.49 -17.99 -1.05
C LYS A 219 10.99 -18.13 -1.28
N LYS A 220 11.81 -17.22 -0.73
CA LYS A 220 13.27 -17.33 -0.80
C LYS A 220 13.77 -18.58 -0.08
N MET A 221 13.19 -18.90 1.07
CA MET A 221 13.54 -20.06 1.90
C MET A 221 12.66 -21.29 1.64
N TRP A 222 12.05 -21.39 0.45
CA TRP A 222 10.99 -22.36 0.21
C TRP A 222 11.46 -23.81 0.36
N SER A 223 12.64 -24.13 -0.17
CA SER A 223 13.19 -25.48 -0.13
C SER A 223 13.45 -25.93 1.31
N GLU A 224 13.94 -25.02 2.16
CA GLU A 224 14.19 -25.26 3.57
C GLU A 224 12.88 -25.51 4.32
N TRP A 225 11.83 -24.71 4.07
CA TRP A 225 10.52 -24.93 4.69
C TRP A 225 9.91 -26.29 4.32
N ILE A 226 10.02 -26.69 3.06
CA ILE A 226 9.53 -28.00 2.61
C ILE A 226 10.33 -29.13 3.25
N ALA A 227 11.66 -29.01 3.34
CA ALA A 227 12.50 -30.00 4.00
C ALA A 227 12.15 -30.15 5.49
N ILE A 228 11.97 -29.02 6.20
CA ILE A 228 11.53 -29.01 7.61
C ILE A 228 10.14 -29.64 7.74
N SER A 229 9.19 -29.25 6.89
CA SER A 229 7.82 -29.79 6.91
C SER A 229 7.76 -31.29 6.59
N ALA A 230 8.59 -31.78 5.66
CA ALA A 230 8.62 -33.19 5.25
C ALA A 230 9.30 -34.09 6.29
N SER A 231 10.19 -33.54 7.10
CA SER A 231 10.93 -34.33 8.08
C SER A 231 10.02 -34.99 9.13
N ASN A 232 8.74 -34.60 9.27
CA ASN A 232 7.81 -35.03 10.35
C ASN A 232 8.43 -34.88 11.75
N VAL A 233 9.52 -34.13 11.83
CA VAL A 233 10.35 -34.03 13.00
C VAL A 233 9.78 -32.87 13.80
N SER A 234 8.84 -33.22 14.66
CA SER A 234 8.55 -32.50 15.90
C SER A 234 9.78 -32.50 16.84
N ASN A 235 11.00 -32.71 16.36
CA ASN A 235 12.17 -32.51 17.20
C ASN A 235 12.30 -31.02 17.43
N LYS A 236 12.24 -30.68 18.71
CA LYS A 236 12.77 -29.47 19.34
C LYS A 236 14.16 -29.02 18.86
N ASN A 237 14.86 -29.79 18.02
CA ASN A 237 16.24 -29.56 17.58
C ASN A 237 16.36 -28.99 16.17
N THR A 238 15.26 -28.83 15.42
CA THR A 238 15.33 -28.11 14.14
C THR A 238 15.43 -26.61 14.41
N SER A 239 16.58 -26.01 14.09
CA SER A 239 16.79 -24.57 14.27
C SER A 239 15.74 -23.78 13.48
N PRO A 240 15.02 -22.84 14.12
CA PRO A 240 14.04 -22.02 13.43
C PRO A 240 14.74 -21.16 12.38
N LEU A 241 14.08 -20.93 11.24
CA LEU A 241 14.61 -19.98 10.26
C LEU A 241 14.37 -18.56 10.78
N THR A 242 15.39 -17.71 10.69
CA THR A 242 15.30 -16.34 11.19
C THR A 242 15.32 -15.34 10.05
N MET A 243 14.61 -14.22 10.25
CA MET A 243 14.71 -13.04 9.40
C MET A 243 14.83 -11.77 10.23
N VAL A 244 15.22 -10.69 9.59
CA VAL A 244 15.30 -9.36 10.19
C VAL A 244 14.29 -8.46 9.48
N MET A 245 13.42 -7.82 10.24
CA MET A 245 12.49 -6.81 9.74
C MET A 245 12.80 -5.45 10.36
N ALA A 246 12.64 -4.39 9.57
CA ALA A 246 12.65 -3.04 10.11
C ALA A 246 11.38 -2.83 10.94
N SER A 247 11.52 -2.30 12.15
CA SER A 247 10.40 -1.84 12.98
C SER A 247 10.39 -0.32 13.00
N PRO A 248 9.49 0.32 12.21
CA PRO A 248 9.39 1.78 12.17
C PRO A 248 9.14 2.38 13.55
N LEU A 249 8.29 1.73 14.36
CA LEU A 249 7.95 2.19 15.71
C LEU A 249 9.16 2.37 16.62
N HIS A 250 10.18 1.51 16.46
CA HIS A 250 11.37 1.51 17.32
C HIS A 250 12.62 2.08 16.61
N GLY A 251 12.52 2.42 15.31
CA GLY A 251 13.67 2.80 14.48
C GLY A 251 14.77 1.73 14.45
N LYS A 252 14.44 0.46 14.70
CA LYS A 252 15.39 -0.64 14.86
C LYS A 252 14.95 -1.88 14.10
N ALA A 253 15.92 -2.72 13.77
CA ALA A 253 15.65 -4.01 13.17
C ALA A 253 15.28 -5.05 14.25
N ILE A 254 14.18 -5.77 14.06
CA ILE A 254 13.71 -6.84 14.94
C ILE A 254 13.99 -8.18 14.26
N LYS A 255 14.55 -9.12 15.03
CA LYS A 255 14.73 -10.50 14.59
C LYS A 255 13.45 -11.29 14.81
N LEU A 256 12.98 -11.93 13.76
CA LEU A 256 11.84 -12.85 13.78
C LEU A 256 12.33 -14.27 13.54
N LYS A 257 11.60 -15.24 14.10
CA LYS A 257 11.81 -16.67 13.90
C LYS A 257 10.55 -17.28 13.31
N GLY A 258 10.72 -18.14 12.31
CA GLY A 258 9.64 -18.93 11.73
C GLY A 258 9.79 -20.40 12.06
N GLU A 259 8.66 -21.05 12.35
CA GLU A 259 8.56 -22.45 12.72
C GLU A 259 7.44 -23.10 11.88
N VAL A 260 7.64 -24.34 11.43
CA VAL A 260 6.57 -25.10 10.76
C VAL A 260 5.58 -25.60 11.81
N VAL A 261 4.29 -25.46 11.55
CA VAL A 261 3.21 -25.95 12.42
C VAL A 261 2.68 -27.27 11.85
N SER A 262 2.49 -28.29 12.69
CA SER A 262 2.08 -29.65 12.30
C SER A 262 0.61 -29.78 11.90
N ASP A 263 -0.24 -28.85 12.35
CA ASP A 263 -1.70 -29.01 12.33
C ASP A 263 -2.35 -28.48 11.05
N CYS A 264 -1.81 -28.86 9.88
CA CYS A 264 -2.29 -28.33 8.61
C CYS A 264 -2.72 -29.41 7.62
N SER A 265 -3.73 -29.07 6.83
CA SER A 265 -4.30 -29.93 5.80
C SER A 265 -3.24 -30.32 4.76
N GLY A 266 -3.40 -31.53 4.20
CA GLY A 266 -2.50 -32.04 3.16
C GLY A 266 -2.40 -31.07 1.98
N GLY A 267 -1.17 -30.70 1.61
CA GLY A 267 -0.91 -29.75 0.53
C GLY A 267 -0.74 -28.28 0.97
N VAL A 268 -0.89 -27.98 2.27
CA VAL A 268 -0.63 -26.66 2.84
C VAL A 268 0.64 -26.68 3.70
N LEU A 269 1.48 -25.65 3.58
CA LEU A 269 2.60 -25.35 4.45
C LEU A 269 2.15 -24.26 5.44
N CYS A 270 2.17 -24.58 6.72
CA CYS A 270 1.83 -23.63 7.77
C CYS A 270 3.05 -23.19 8.55
N LEU A 271 3.18 -21.88 8.71
CA LEU A 271 4.28 -21.24 9.37
C LEU A 271 3.75 -20.40 10.53
N LYS A 272 4.41 -20.49 11.66
CA LYS A 272 4.26 -19.59 12.79
C LYS A 272 5.48 -18.69 12.84
N VAL A 273 5.28 -17.38 12.75
CA VAL A 273 6.33 -16.37 12.76
C VAL A 273 6.17 -15.51 14.02
N GLY A 274 7.18 -15.52 14.88
CA GLY A 274 7.17 -14.75 16.12
C GLY A 274 8.48 -14.02 16.37
N ALA A 275 8.57 -13.26 17.45
CA ALA A 275 9.83 -12.66 17.88
C ALA A 275 10.89 -13.75 18.14
N ALA A 276 12.10 -13.57 17.61
CA ALA A 276 13.20 -14.50 17.88
C ALA A 276 13.69 -14.41 19.33
N ASN A 277 13.43 -13.29 20.00
CA ASN A 277 13.71 -13.10 21.41
C ASN A 277 12.57 -13.68 22.26
N THR A 278 12.89 -14.65 23.13
CA THR A 278 11.92 -15.35 23.98
C THR A 278 11.13 -14.40 24.89
N PHE A 279 11.78 -13.39 25.47
CA PHE A 279 11.10 -12.43 26.32
C PHE A 279 10.10 -11.60 25.54
N LEU A 280 10.47 -11.08 24.35
CA LEU A 280 9.52 -10.37 23.49
C LEU A 280 8.38 -11.28 23.00
N SER A 281 8.63 -12.56 22.78
CA SER A 281 7.62 -13.51 22.32
C SER A 281 6.50 -13.78 23.34
N TRP A 282 6.69 -13.39 24.61
CA TRP A 282 5.63 -13.46 25.62
C TRP A 282 4.63 -12.31 25.55
N PHE A 283 4.99 -11.20 24.92
CA PHE A 283 4.16 -9.98 24.87
C PHE A 283 3.60 -9.69 23.48
N VAL A 284 3.98 -10.49 22.47
CA VAL A 284 3.58 -10.27 21.09
C VAL A 284 3.02 -11.56 20.53
N ASP A 285 1.78 -11.50 20.08
CA ASP A 285 1.14 -12.62 19.43
C ASP A 285 1.88 -12.98 18.13
N PRO A 286 2.07 -14.28 17.87
CA PRO A 286 2.71 -14.73 16.65
C PRO A 286 1.80 -14.50 15.44
N ILE A 287 2.41 -14.39 14.28
CA ILE A 287 1.76 -14.37 12.98
C ILE A 287 1.71 -15.80 12.45
N TYR A 288 0.58 -16.20 11.89
CA TYR A 288 0.38 -17.47 11.22
C TYR A 288 0.24 -17.24 9.72
N LEU A 289 0.95 -18.04 8.94
CA LEU A 289 0.92 -17.99 7.48
C LEU A 289 0.61 -19.38 6.94
N GLU A 290 -0.30 -19.46 5.98
CA GLU A 290 -0.61 -20.69 5.27
C GLU A 290 -0.24 -20.52 3.80
N TYR A 291 0.50 -21.48 3.23
CA TYR A 291 0.90 -21.47 1.83
C TYR A 291 0.50 -22.74 1.11
N ASN A 292 0.12 -22.63 -0.15
CA ASN A 292 -0.03 -23.79 -1.02
C ASN A 292 1.35 -24.38 -1.34
N LYS A 293 1.57 -25.66 -1.01
CA LYS A 293 2.88 -26.33 -1.21
C LYS A 293 3.30 -26.41 -2.68
N ASN A 294 2.35 -26.45 -3.60
CA ASN A 294 2.61 -26.62 -5.03
C ASN A 294 2.84 -25.29 -5.73
N SER A 295 1.95 -24.30 -5.51
CA SER A 295 2.02 -23.01 -6.19
C SER A 295 2.87 -21.96 -5.47
N ARG A 296 3.25 -22.22 -4.20
CA ARG A 296 3.98 -21.28 -3.33
C ARG A 296 3.22 -19.97 -3.08
N GLN A 297 1.91 -20.02 -3.21
CA GLN A 297 1.02 -18.89 -2.98
C GLN A 297 0.62 -18.82 -1.51
N LEU A 298 0.63 -17.63 -0.92
CA LEU A 298 0.17 -17.36 0.43
C LEU A 298 -1.36 -17.45 0.45
N LEU A 299 -1.93 -18.47 1.08
CA LEU A 299 -3.37 -18.70 1.19
C LEU A 299 -4.00 -17.93 2.34
N ARG A 300 -3.27 -17.75 3.46
CA ARG A 300 -3.81 -17.08 4.64
C ARG A 300 -2.73 -16.39 5.44
N TYR A 301 -3.06 -15.22 5.97
CA TYR A 301 -2.29 -14.50 6.99
C TYR A 301 -3.17 -14.30 8.21
N GLN A 302 -2.68 -14.59 9.41
CA GLN A 302 -3.38 -14.31 10.66
C GLN A 302 -2.41 -13.72 11.67
N GLY A 303 -2.65 -12.50 12.14
CA GLY A 303 -1.79 -11.86 13.15
C GLY A 303 -1.99 -10.35 13.25
N VAL A 304 -1.14 -9.71 14.05
CA VAL A 304 -1.16 -8.26 14.26
C VAL A 304 -0.81 -7.50 12.98
N VAL A 305 -1.62 -6.51 12.62
CA VAL A 305 -1.41 -5.65 11.46
C VAL A 305 -1.02 -4.24 11.90
N ASN A 306 -0.40 -3.48 10.99
CA ASN A 306 -0.08 -2.07 11.24
C ASN A 306 -1.32 -1.17 11.09
N LEU A 307 -2.46 -1.61 11.61
CA LEU A 307 -3.70 -0.86 11.69
C LEU A 307 -4.05 -0.67 13.16
N ARG A 308 -4.59 0.51 13.46
CA ARG A 308 -5.11 0.85 14.78
C ARG A 308 -6.60 1.11 14.69
N ASP A 309 -7.32 0.76 15.75
CA ASP A 309 -8.74 1.11 15.87
C ASP A 309 -8.94 2.59 16.27
N GLN A 310 -10.17 2.97 16.60
CA GLN A 310 -10.52 4.36 16.93
C GLN A 310 -9.90 4.80 18.26
N GLU A 311 -9.63 3.85 19.12
CA GLU A 311 -9.00 4.00 20.43
C GLU A 311 -7.46 4.02 20.32
N GLY A 312 -6.92 3.68 19.14
CA GLY A 312 -5.49 3.65 18.87
C GLY A 312 -4.82 2.31 19.21
N GLU A 313 -5.60 1.29 19.54
CA GLU A 313 -5.14 -0.05 19.89
C GLU A 313 -4.76 -0.86 18.65
N THR A 314 -3.84 -1.81 18.82
CA THR A 314 -3.34 -2.62 17.70
C THR A 314 -4.38 -3.64 17.26
N MET A 315 -4.68 -3.68 15.97
CA MET A 315 -5.63 -4.64 15.41
C MET A 315 -4.93 -5.94 14.98
N SER A 316 -5.67 -7.05 15.06
CA SER A 316 -5.31 -8.31 14.40
C SER A 316 -6.19 -8.53 13.18
N ALA A 317 -5.61 -9.10 12.12
CA ALA A 317 -6.33 -9.46 10.91
C ALA A 317 -6.22 -10.96 10.65
N ASN A 318 -7.28 -11.53 10.08
CA ASN A 318 -7.29 -12.84 9.46
C ASN A 318 -7.63 -12.65 7.99
N ILE A 319 -6.60 -12.65 7.16
CA ILE A 319 -6.67 -12.37 5.72
C ILE A 319 -6.61 -13.70 4.98
N ILE A 320 -7.65 -13.99 4.21
CA ILE A 320 -7.70 -15.15 3.32
C ILE A 320 -7.46 -14.65 1.89
N TYR A 321 -6.45 -15.20 1.25
CA TYR A 321 -6.12 -14.90 -0.13
C TYR A 321 -6.74 -15.95 -1.04
N GLN A 322 -7.39 -15.48 -2.07
CA GLN A 322 -7.95 -16.32 -3.11
C GLN A 322 -7.28 -15.93 -4.41
N TYR A 323 -6.75 -16.93 -5.10
CA TYR A 323 -6.08 -16.77 -6.39
C TYR A 323 -6.95 -17.37 -7.46
N PHE A 324 -7.09 -16.60 -8.52
CA PHE A 324 -7.84 -16.93 -9.70
C PHE A 324 -6.86 -16.68 -10.83
#